data_AF-A0A401IUE1-F1
#
_entry.id   AF-A0A401IUE1-F1
#
_cell.length_a   1.000
_cell.length_b   1.000
_cell.length_c   1.000
_cell.angle_alpha   90.00
_cell.angle_beta   90.00
_cell.angle_gamma   90.00
#
_symmetry.space_group_name_H-M   'P 1'
#
loop_
_entity.id
_entity.type
_entity.pdbx_description
1 polymer ?
#
loop_
_entity_poly.entity_id
_entity_poly.type
_entity_poly.pdbx_seq_one_letter_code
_entity_poly.pdbx_strand_id
1 'polypeptide(L)'
;MESKTNLSLPYWNDFPDIDLYMDQLINLVNRYLKGFLPNPLTPSMVNSYVKKGLLQRPEKKKYQRQHLAELMIISLFKSVYSLELVKQVVQLVFEQAKPQNDYDNFAILFNQELNLVINQNNTAVSRNESKAPVLHQIEGYTIRAAIYQMLGQRAIKAEMSAALEDK
;
A
#
# COMPACT_ATOMS: atom_id res chain seq x y z
N MET A 1 -20.27 -17.82 -10.20
CA MET A 1 -19.58 -16.81 -11.02
C MET A 1 -18.82 -15.91 -10.06
N GLU A 2 -17.58 -16.28 -9.75
CA GLU A 2 -16.75 -15.48 -8.83
C GLU A 2 -16.47 -14.12 -9.48
N SER A 3 -16.94 -13.05 -8.85
CA SER A 3 -16.60 -11.68 -9.22
C SER A 3 -15.08 -11.57 -9.20
N LYS A 4 -14.45 -11.32 -10.36
CA LYS A 4 -13.05 -10.87 -10.41
C LYS A 4 -12.93 -9.65 -9.50
N THR A 5 -12.35 -9.82 -8.32
CA THR A 5 -11.97 -8.70 -7.45
C THR A 5 -10.96 -7.89 -8.24
N ASN A 6 -11.39 -6.73 -8.74
CA ASN A 6 -10.52 -5.83 -9.47
C ASN A 6 -9.54 -5.26 -8.46
N LEU A 7 -8.31 -5.78 -8.47
CA LEU A 7 -7.27 -5.42 -7.50
C LEU A 7 -6.75 -4.03 -7.91
N SER A 8 -7.08 -3.00 -7.13
CA SER A 8 -6.57 -1.65 -7.32
C SER A 8 -6.58 -0.89 -6.00
N LEU A 9 -5.64 0.03 -5.84
CA LEU A 9 -5.69 1.03 -4.78
C LEU A 9 -6.74 2.10 -5.09
N PRO A 10 -7.45 2.61 -4.07
CA PRO A 10 -8.31 3.78 -4.20
C PRO A 10 -7.48 5.05 -4.50
N TYR A 11 -8.14 6.06 -5.04
CA TYR A 11 -7.61 7.42 -5.10
C TYR A 11 -8.02 8.21 -3.85
N TRP A 12 -7.40 9.38 -3.65
CA TRP A 12 -7.66 10.24 -2.50
C TRP A 12 -9.15 10.60 -2.36
N ASN A 13 -9.83 10.86 -3.47
CA ASN A 13 -11.24 11.22 -3.48
C ASN A 13 -12.18 10.05 -3.14
N ASP A 14 -11.69 8.80 -3.20
CA ASP A 14 -12.42 7.61 -2.75
C ASP A 14 -12.34 7.44 -1.21
N PHE A 15 -11.49 8.23 -0.55
CA PHE A 15 -11.43 8.27 0.91
C PHE A 15 -12.61 9.05 1.50
N PRO A 16 -13.14 8.65 2.66
CA PRO A 16 -14.21 9.38 3.32
C PRO A 16 -13.77 10.82 3.67
N ASP A 17 -14.66 11.79 3.50
CA ASP A 17 -14.42 13.19 3.87
C ASP A 17 -14.80 13.49 5.33
N ILE A 18 -14.43 12.57 6.22
CA ILE A 18 -14.69 12.69 7.65
C ILE A 18 -13.46 12.23 8.43
N ASP A 19 -13.28 12.82 9.60
CA ASP A 19 -12.32 12.36 10.58
C ASP A 19 -12.72 11.00 11.14
N LEU A 20 -11.77 10.08 11.19
CA LEU A 20 -11.99 8.68 11.54
C LEU A 20 -11.48 8.36 12.94
N TYR A 21 -12.20 7.51 13.66
CA TYR A 21 -11.65 6.83 14.83
C TYR A 21 -10.71 5.70 14.40
N MET A 22 -9.87 5.24 15.33
CA MET A 22 -8.84 4.21 15.07
C MET A 22 -9.40 2.94 14.42
N ASP A 23 -10.52 2.44 14.93
CA ASP A 23 -11.20 1.25 14.42
C ASP A 23 -11.71 1.47 12.98
N GLN A 24 -12.30 2.63 12.70
CA GLN A 24 -12.77 3.00 11.37
C GLN A 24 -11.62 3.10 10.37
N LEU A 25 -10.51 3.75 10.76
CA LEU A 25 -9.29 3.85 9.97
C LEU A 25 -8.75 2.46 9.61
N ILE A 26 -8.58 1.60 10.61
CA ILE A 26 -8.05 0.24 10.42
C ILE A 26 -8.97 -0.59 9.52
N ASN A 27 -10.28 -0.52 9.73
CA ASN A 27 -11.26 -1.23 8.92
C ASN A 27 -11.20 -0.78 7.45
N LEU A 28 -11.05 0.52 7.20
CA LEU A 28 -10.90 1.07 5.85
C LEU A 28 -9.62 0.60 5.19
N VAL A 29 -8.46 0.73 5.84
CA VAL A 29 -7.17 0.27 5.29
C VAL A 29 -7.22 -1.22 4.98
N ASN A 30 -7.73 -2.04 5.90
CA ASN A 30 -7.86 -3.48 5.70
C ASN A 30 -8.82 -3.85 4.56
N ARG A 31 -9.86 -3.05 4.35
CA ARG A 31 -10.78 -3.23 3.22
C ARG A 31 -10.13 -2.88 1.90
N TYR A 32 -9.47 -1.72 1.80
CA TYR A 32 -8.78 -1.30 0.58
C TYR A 32 -7.60 -2.21 0.24
N LEU A 33 -6.89 -2.69 1.25
CA LEU A 33 -5.75 -3.59 1.09
C LEU A 33 -6.12 -5.07 1.14
N LYS A 34 -7.41 -5.40 1.05
CA LYS A 34 -7.88 -6.79 0.98
C LYS A 34 -7.36 -7.43 -0.30
N GLY A 35 -6.60 -8.51 -0.15
CA GLY A 35 -5.94 -9.20 -1.26
C GLY A 35 -4.54 -8.67 -1.59
N PHE A 36 -4.12 -7.56 -0.97
CA PHE A 36 -2.75 -7.04 -1.03
C PHE A 36 -1.88 -7.51 0.13
N LEU A 37 -2.45 -7.54 1.34
CA LEU A 37 -1.72 -7.92 2.55
C LEU A 37 -2.09 -9.33 3.03
N PRO A 38 -1.12 -10.10 3.54
CA PRO A 38 -1.37 -11.43 4.08
C PRO A 38 -2.10 -11.36 5.43
N ASN A 39 -1.82 -10.30 6.21
CA ASN A 39 -2.32 -10.11 7.57
C ASN A 39 -2.96 -8.72 7.69
N PRO A 40 -4.10 -8.61 8.40
CA PRO A 40 -4.73 -7.32 8.63
C PRO A 40 -3.88 -6.43 9.54
N LEU A 41 -3.97 -5.13 9.29
CA LEU A 41 -3.46 -4.09 10.18
C LEU A 41 -4.21 -4.14 11.52
N THR A 42 -3.48 -3.95 12.63
CA THR A 42 -4.03 -3.98 13.99
C THR A 42 -3.82 -2.65 14.70
N PRO A 43 -4.60 -2.35 15.77
CA PRO A 43 -4.42 -1.13 16.56
C PRO A 43 -3.02 -0.99 17.16
N SER A 44 -2.42 -2.10 17.58
CA SER A 44 -1.05 -2.11 18.11
C SER A 44 -0.02 -1.68 17.05
N MET A 45 -0.19 -2.12 15.80
CA MET A 45 0.67 -1.68 14.69
C MET A 45 0.55 -0.18 14.44
N VAL A 46 -0.67 0.36 14.36
CA VAL A 46 -0.88 1.81 14.17
C VAL A 46 -0.24 2.61 15.32
N ASN A 47 -0.46 2.18 16.57
CA ASN A 47 0.18 2.80 17.72
C ASN A 47 1.71 2.76 17.66
N SER A 48 2.29 1.64 17.19
CA SER A 48 3.72 1.50 16.98
C SER A 48 4.24 2.49 15.92
N TYR A 49 3.50 2.67 14.82
CA TYR A 49 3.85 3.62 13.76
C TYR A 49 3.81 5.08 14.26
N VAL A 50 2.79 5.45 15.03
CA VAL A 50 2.72 6.77 15.67
C VAL A 50 3.89 6.99 16.64
N LYS A 51 4.17 6.01 17.51
CA LYS A 51 5.26 6.11 18.49
C LYS A 51 6.64 6.28 17.84
N LYS A 52 6.86 5.61 16.72
CA LYS A 52 8.12 5.67 15.95
C LYS A 52 8.19 6.86 14.97
N GLY A 53 7.10 7.62 14.84
CA GLY A 53 7.01 8.77 13.93
C GLY A 53 6.95 8.38 12.45
N LEU A 54 6.43 7.19 12.14
CA LEU A 54 6.11 6.78 10.77
C LEU A 54 4.76 7.34 10.31
N LEU A 55 3.82 7.43 11.25
CA LEU A 55 2.49 7.97 11.05
C LEU A 55 2.35 9.23 11.89
N GLN A 56 1.71 10.26 11.33
CA GLN A 56 1.43 11.47 12.11
C GLN A 56 0.55 11.16 13.33
N ARG A 57 0.70 11.97 14.38
CA ARG A 57 -0.12 11.81 15.59
C ARG A 57 -1.55 12.21 15.27
N PRO A 58 -2.56 11.41 15.67
CA PRO A 58 -3.95 11.77 15.47
C PRO A 58 -4.31 13.04 16.24
N GLU A 59 -5.19 13.85 15.66
CA GLU A 59 -5.72 15.05 16.32
C GLU A 59 -6.97 14.68 17.13
N LYS A 60 -6.98 14.95 18.44
CA LYS A 60 -8.12 14.64 19.32
C LYS A 60 -8.63 13.18 19.18
N LYS A 61 -7.70 12.23 19.00
CA LYS A 61 -7.95 10.79 18.76
C LYS A 61 -8.62 10.47 17.43
N LYS A 62 -8.61 11.40 16.49
CA LYS A 62 -9.14 11.21 15.14
C LYS A 62 -8.04 11.27 14.08
N TYR A 63 -8.30 10.57 12.99
CA TYR A 63 -7.41 10.38 11.86
C TYR A 63 -8.04 10.95 10.61
N GLN A 64 -7.33 11.87 9.96
CA GLN A 64 -7.71 12.48 8.68
C GLN A 64 -7.29 11.61 7.49
N ARG A 65 -7.75 11.98 6.28
CA ARG A 65 -7.39 11.33 5.00
C ARG A 65 -5.89 11.14 4.80
N GLN A 66 -5.07 12.09 5.24
CA GLN A 66 -3.61 11.95 5.17
C GLN A 66 -3.10 10.73 5.96
N HIS A 67 -3.63 10.45 7.15
CA HIS A 67 -3.24 9.26 7.92
C HIS A 67 -3.62 7.96 7.20
N LEU A 68 -4.74 7.99 6.48
CA LEU A 68 -5.18 6.87 5.64
C LEU A 68 -4.17 6.64 4.51
N ALA A 69 -3.80 7.70 3.77
CA ALA A 69 -2.78 7.65 2.71
C ALA A 69 -1.42 7.13 3.22
N GLU A 70 -0.94 7.67 4.35
CA GLU A 70 0.29 7.22 5.01
C GLU A 70 0.22 5.72 5.37
N LEU A 71 -0.89 5.27 5.96
CA LEU A 71 -1.07 3.85 6.31
C LEU A 71 -1.14 2.93 5.10
N MET A 72 -1.70 3.38 3.98
CA MET A 72 -1.70 2.61 2.73
C MET A 72 -0.26 2.33 2.27
N ILE A 73 0.57 3.38 2.21
CA ILE A 73 1.98 3.28 1.79
C ILE A 73 2.80 2.44 2.80
N ILE A 74 2.68 2.74 4.10
CA ILE A 74 3.40 2.00 5.16
C ILE A 74 3.07 0.51 5.09
N SER A 75 1.79 0.17 4.93
CA SER A 75 1.36 -1.23 4.98
C SER A 75 1.84 -2.02 3.77
N LEU A 76 1.90 -1.41 2.60
CA LEU A 76 2.46 -2.02 1.39
C LEU A 76 3.98 -2.17 1.49
N PHE A 77 4.69 -1.13 1.90
CA PHE A 77 6.16 -1.09 1.83
C PHE A 77 6.85 -1.83 2.98
N LYS A 78 6.23 -1.93 4.16
CA LYS A 78 6.80 -2.71 5.28
C LYS A 78 6.96 -4.21 4.97
N SER A 79 6.32 -4.70 3.91
CA SER A 79 6.50 -6.08 3.47
C SER A 79 7.88 -6.28 2.84
N VAL A 80 8.41 -5.24 2.18
CA VAL A 80 9.66 -5.27 1.42
C VAL A 80 10.81 -4.62 2.18
N TYR A 81 10.53 -3.59 2.99
CA TYR A 81 11.54 -2.75 3.63
C TYR A 81 11.47 -2.75 5.16
N SER A 82 12.62 -2.41 5.76
CA SER A 82 12.69 -2.12 7.19
C SER A 82 11.83 -0.90 7.55
N LEU A 83 11.32 -0.86 8.78
CA LEU A 83 10.49 0.26 9.23
C LEU A 83 11.22 1.61 9.17
N GLU A 84 12.54 1.64 9.36
CA GLU A 84 13.34 2.87 9.25
C GLU A 84 13.39 3.39 7.81
N LEU A 85 13.53 2.49 6.82
CA LEU A 85 13.50 2.90 5.42
C LEU A 85 12.09 3.33 5.00
N VAL A 86 11.06 2.60 5.43
CA VAL A 86 9.65 2.99 5.19
C VAL A 86 9.38 4.38 5.74
N LYS A 87 9.90 4.71 6.93
CA LYS A 87 9.78 6.05 7.52
C LYS A 87 10.34 7.14 6.61
N GLN A 88 11.56 6.93 6.10
CA GLN A 88 12.22 7.89 5.20
C GLN A 88 11.43 8.08 3.92
N VAL A 89 10.93 6.98 3.34
CA VAL A 89 10.11 7.03 2.13
C VAL A 89 8.81 7.80 2.36
N VAL A 90 8.08 7.52 3.44
CA VAL A 90 6.83 8.23 3.76
C VAL A 90 7.08 9.73 3.95
N GLN A 91 8.14 10.10 4.65
CA GLN A 91 8.50 11.51 4.85
C GLN A 91 8.80 12.22 3.53
N LEU A 92 9.47 11.53 2.62
CA LEU A 92 9.88 12.06 1.32
C LEU A 92 8.71 12.17 0.33
N VAL A 93 7.78 11.20 0.35
CA VAL A 93 6.53 11.26 -0.43
C VAL A 93 5.69 12.47 -0.03
N PHE A 94 5.57 12.78 1.27
CA PHE A 94 4.71 13.85 1.77
C PHE A 94 5.44 15.17 2.09
N GLU A 95 6.67 15.36 1.63
CA GLU A 95 7.53 16.50 1.98
C GLU A 95 6.98 17.85 1.46
N GLN A 96 6.29 17.85 0.32
CA GLN A 96 5.86 19.09 -0.36
C GLN A 96 4.50 19.64 0.11
N ALA A 97 3.95 19.13 1.22
CA ALA A 97 2.69 19.56 1.81
C ALA A 97 1.48 19.53 0.83
N LYS A 98 1.46 18.59 -0.12
CA LYS A 98 0.32 18.31 -1.01
C LYS A 98 -0.11 16.84 -0.95
N PRO A 99 -0.58 16.36 0.22
CA PRO A 99 -0.75 14.92 0.46
C PRO A 99 -1.70 14.22 -0.51
N GLN A 100 -2.69 14.93 -1.04
CA GLN A 100 -3.58 14.42 -2.08
C GLN A 100 -2.83 14.07 -3.36
N ASN A 101 -2.08 15.02 -3.92
CA ASN A 101 -1.36 14.81 -5.16
C ASN A 101 -0.29 13.72 -4.99
N ASP A 102 0.40 13.73 -3.85
CA ASP A 102 1.46 12.76 -3.55
C ASP A 102 0.90 11.34 -3.48
N TYR A 103 -0.23 11.15 -2.79
CA TYR A 103 -0.90 9.86 -2.72
C TYR A 103 -1.49 9.42 -4.07
N ASP A 104 -2.15 10.33 -4.80
CA ASP A 104 -2.74 10.00 -6.09
C ASP A 104 -1.66 9.59 -7.11
N ASN A 105 -0.51 10.26 -7.12
CA ASN A 105 0.64 9.87 -7.94
C ASN A 105 1.12 8.46 -7.59
N PHE A 106 1.27 8.16 -6.29
CA PHE A 106 1.62 6.82 -5.82
C PHE A 106 0.58 5.77 -6.27
N ALA A 107 -0.70 6.05 -6.10
CA ALA A 107 -1.79 5.14 -6.47
C ALA A 107 -1.85 4.90 -7.99
N ILE A 108 -1.62 5.93 -8.81
CA ILE A 108 -1.51 5.81 -10.27
C ILE A 108 -0.38 4.84 -10.63
N LEU A 109 0.83 5.08 -10.12
CA LEU A 109 2.01 4.24 -10.42
C LEU A 109 1.77 2.80 -9.97
N PHE A 110 1.26 2.59 -8.76
CA PHE A 110 0.98 1.27 -8.22
C PHE A 110 -0.06 0.52 -9.06
N ASN A 111 -1.18 1.17 -9.40
CA ASN A 111 -2.24 0.55 -10.19
C ASN A 111 -1.81 0.24 -11.63
N GLN A 112 -0.97 1.09 -12.23
CA GLN A 112 -0.38 0.84 -13.55
C GLN A 112 0.51 -0.41 -13.51
N GLU A 113 1.46 -0.46 -12.58
CA GLU A 113 2.38 -1.59 -12.44
C GLU A 113 1.65 -2.90 -12.12
N LEU A 114 0.66 -2.84 -11.24
CA LEU A 114 -0.18 -3.99 -10.90
C LEU A 114 -0.91 -4.54 -12.13
N ASN A 115 -1.50 -3.66 -12.94
CA ASN A 115 -2.19 -4.06 -14.17
C ASN A 115 -1.24 -4.68 -15.20
N LEU A 116 -0.01 -4.18 -15.31
CA LEU A 116 1.01 -4.78 -16.19
C LEU A 116 1.34 -6.20 -15.75
N VAL A 117 1.58 -6.41 -14.46
CA VAL A 117 1.95 -7.72 -13.92
C VAL A 117 0.79 -8.71 -14.01
N ILE A 118 -0.44 -8.30 -13.71
CA ILE A 118 -1.62 -9.18 -13.70
C ILE A 118 -2.10 -9.51 -15.12
N ASN A 119 -2.15 -8.55 -16.04
CA ASN A 119 -2.84 -8.73 -17.33
C ASN A 119 -1.91 -9.04 -18.51
N GLN A 120 -0.61 -8.68 -18.43
CA GLN A 120 0.27 -8.76 -19.61
C GLN A 120 1.28 -9.91 -19.55
N ASN A 121 1.30 -10.75 -18.50
CA ASN A 121 2.33 -11.79 -18.27
C ASN A 121 3.78 -11.29 -18.48
N ASN A 122 3.99 -9.97 -18.41
CA ASN A 122 5.23 -9.35 -18.83
C ASN A 122 6.03 -9.00 -17.58
N THR A 123 6.94 -9.90 -17.19
CA THR A 123 7.86 -9.72 -16.06
C THR A 123 9.05 -8.82 -16.41
N ALA A 124 9.19 -8.45 -17.69
CA ALA A 124 10.23 -7.55 -18.14
C ALA A 124 9.99 -6.14 -17.58
N VAL A 125 10.95 -5.68 -16.77
CA VAL A 125 11.01 -4.31 -16.25
C VAL A 125 11.13 -3.35 -17.44
N SER A 126 10.00 -2.89 -17.95
CA SER A 126 10.01 -1.87 -19.00
C SER A 126 10.46 -0.57 -18.34
N ARG A 127 11.75 -0.28 -18.50
CA ARG A 127 12.42 0.93 -18.03
C ARG A 127 11.82 2.10 -18.80
N ASN A 128 10.76 2.71 -18.27
CA ASN A 128 10.34 4.00 -18.77
C ASN A 128 11.41 5.01 -18.38
N GLU A 129 12.24 5.40 -19.36
CA GLU A 129 13.22 6.48 -19.29
C GLU A 129 12.52 7.85 -19.18
N SER A 130 11.69 8.03 -18.15
CA SER A 130 11.14 9.33 -17.84
C SER A 130 12.18 10.10 -17.02
N LYS A 131 12.62 11.24 -17.56
CA LYS A 131 13.62 12.17 -17.00
C LYS A 131 13.12 12.89 -15.73
N ALA A 132 12.73 12.15 -14.70
CA ALA A 132 12.28 12.68 -13.41
C ALA A 132 13.19 12.16 -12.27
N PRO A 133 13.37 12.92 -11.19
CA PRO A 133 14.41 12.69 -10.19
C PRO A 133 14.37 11.27 -9.60
N VAL A 134 15.55 10.78 -9.20
CA VAL A 134 15.84 9.43 -8.65
C VAL A 134 14.76 8.89 -7.70
N LEU A 135 14.08 9.78 -6.97
CA LEU A 135 12.98 9.44 -6.08
C LEU A 135 11.85 8.63 -6.76
N HIS A 136 11.43 9.01 -7.97
CA HIS A 136 10.38 8.28 -8.70
C HIS A 136 10.84 6.90 -9.21
N GLN A 137 12.14 6.71 -9.43
CA GLN A 137 12.67 5.41 -9.82
C GLN A 137 12.72 4.44 -8.63
N ILE A 138 13.07 4.93 -7.45
CA ILE A 138 13.04 4.15 -6.21
C ILE A 138 11.60 3.72 -5.91
N GLU A 139 10.63 4.62 -6.07
CA GLU A 139 9.19 4.29 -5.94
C GLU A 139 8.80 3.16 -6.89
N GLY A 140 9.20 3.22 -8.17
CA GLY A 140 8.92 2.18 -9.17
C GLY A 140 9.48 0.79 -8.81
N TYR A 141 10.75 0.70 -8.39
CA TYR A 141 11.33 -0.58 -7.95
C TYR A 141 10.65 -1.11 -6.68
N THR A 142 10.32 -0.22 -5.75
CA THR A 142 9.63 -0.58 -4.51
C THR A 142 8.24 -1.14 -4.79
N ILE A 143 7.47 -0.42 -5.62
CA ILE A 143 6.12 -0.81 -6.03
C ILE A 143 6.17 -2.20 -6.67
N ARG A 144 7.09 -2.42 -7.61
CA ARG A 144 7.28 -3.73 -8.26
C ARG A 144 7.63 -4.81 -7.25
N ALA A 145 8.56 -4.57 -6.34
CA ALA A 145 8.94 -5.54 -5.31
C ALA A 145 7.76 -5.89 -4.39
N ALA A 146 6.97 -4.88 -3.97
CA ALA A 146 5.77 -5.09 -3.16
C ALA A 146 4.72 -5.91 -3.92
N ILE A 147 4.52 -5.63 -5.21
CA ILE A 147 3.62 -6.40 -6.09
C ILE A 147 4.06 -7.87 -6.19
N TYR A 148 5.34 -8.12 -6.49
CA TYR A 148 5.85 -9.48 -6.61
C TYR A 148 5.78 -10.25 -5.29
N GLN A 149 6.07 -9.60 -4.17
CA GLN A 149 5.97 -10.23 -2.86
C GLN A 149 4.53 -10.60 -2.50
N MET A 150 3.57 -9.71 -2.77
CA MET A 150 2.14 -10.00 -2.63
C MET A 150 1.74 -11.21 -3.48
N LEU A 151 2.10 -11.22 -4.76
CA LEU A 151 1.75 -12.30 -5.68
C LEU A 151 2.35 -13.65 -5.23
N GLY A 152 3.61 -13.65 -4.80
CA GLY A 152 4.27 -14.83 -4.24
C GLY A 152 3.54 -15.38 -3.01
N GLN A 153 3.17 -14.51 -2.06
CA GLN A 153 2.41 -14.92 -0.86
C GLN A 153 1.05 -15.53 -1.21
N ARG A 154 0.35 -14.94 -2.19
CA ARG A 154 -0.94 -15.46 -2.66
C ARG A 154 -0.80 -16.83 -3.32
N ALA A 155 0.22 -17.03 -4.16
CA ALA A 155 0.49 -18.32 -4.80
C ALA A 155 0.80 -19.41 -3.75
N ILE A 156 1.66 -19.11 -2.77
CA ILE A 156 1.98 -20.03 -1.66
C ILE A 156 0.70 -20.43 -0.91
N LYS A 157 -0.17 -19.47 -0.58
CA LYS A 157 -1.41 -19.76 0.15
C LYS A 157 -2.39 -20.62 -0.66
N ALA A 158 -2.47 -20.41 -1.98
CA ALA A 158 -3.30 -21.22 -2.86
C ALA A 158 -2.83 -22.68 -2.90
N GLU A 159 -1.53 -22.91 -3.09
CA GLU A 159 -0.90 -24.25 -3.05
C GLU A 159 -1.11 -24.95 -1.70
N MET A 160 -0.91 -24.24 -0.59
CA MET A 160 -1.14 -24.81 0.74
C MET A 160 -2.60 -25.16 1.01
N SER A 161 -3.56 -24.41 0.45
CA SER A 161 -4.98 -24.69 0.63
C SER A 161 -5.41 -25.91 -0.20
N ALA A 162 -4.92 -26.02 -1.44
CA ALA A 162 -5.15 -27.20 -2.29
C ALA A 162 -4.58 -28.49 -1.66
N ALA A 163 -3.39 -28.42 -1.06
CA ALA A 163 -2.76 -29.56 -0.39
C ALA A 163 -3.49 -30.04 0.89
N LEU A 164 -4.40 -29.24 1.45
CA LEU A 164 -5.23 -29.59 2.61
C LEU A 164 -6.59 -30.15 2.22
N GLU A 165 -7.08 -29.88 1.00
CA GLU A 165 -8.34 -30.43 0.48
C GLU A 165 -8.18 -31.85 -0.10
N ASP A 166 -6.96 -32.22 -0.51
CA ASP A 166 -6.59 -33.56 -1.00
C ASP A 166 -6.26 -34.58 0.14
N LYS A 167 -6.49 -34.21 1.40
CA LYS A 167 -6.29 -35.06 2.60
C LYS A 167 -7.59 -35.30 3.35
#